data_AF-A0A0N0ZWM7-F1
#
_entry.id   AF-A0A0N0ZWM7-F1
#
_cell.length_a   1.000
_cell.length_b   1.000
_cell.length_c   1.000
_cell.angle_alpha   90.00
_cell.angle_beta   90.00
_cell.angle_gamma   90.00
#
_symmetry.space_group_name_H-M   'P 1'
#
loop_
_entity.id
_entity.type
_entity.pdbx_description
1 polymer ?
#
loop_
_entity_poly.entity_id
_entity_poly.type
_entity_poly.pdbx_seq_one_letter_code
_entity_poly.pdbx_strand_id
1 'polypeptide(L)'
;MNGTYFFTAFGTFGNPNGFRQSFVLGGNAAIAKEIRTFDLKTNAIKLFPDSCIYALRKDYAGGSGLISYCLYTFAKEQNSNRGGTFIGSGLLFSGKSASEGLVIDTLNEFHENLEKNNVTEEVISVSHSDQFVVQKPKDFDKLGFHLKEIDEVDFTRFNGNYLVVYCMTDPAELKEMFTKAVQLLNVYDTIYFTQSSEIAEFVQQKGIFKIVNTDGFDNEIRILQKEKEKSVQDMIRELETEKENLKDEKQKVINETNQQIERNVQRHQENEKKIQTCRDSVRVIGQEYDQYSKKLDELIKVLRSGGKTETVKKEYHENKKVLDSAISQNKKVSSLDTVLSSGPARPETLKQNPFSGNSLAEFNAGRSREENPKSGAVIYKIMTFALLFLLAGSYLSYFLFFSKGHKIEIPYAEASVSENQDNMETIPIAQPDSAIARTTETEGNLNPQPNSELNDNDRILISKKVKSGTKIDSLVNAVYELNPSTIKDYYKHQKKDYKQKLYRINTASFSVKGPDTIWVDTLKKVPNYNKF
;
A
#
# COMPACT_ATOMS: atom_id res chain seq x y z
N MET A 1 -30.58 -12.47 7.09
CA MET A 1 -30.24 -11.06 6.85
C MET A 1 -28.78 -11.01 6.44
N ASN A 2 -28.48 -10.47 5.25
CA ASN A 2 -27.09 -10.23 4.85
C ASN A 2 -26.49 -9.25 5.87
N GLY A 3 -25.37 -9.60 6.50
CA GLY A 3 -24.75 -8.89 7.63
C GLY A 3 -24.13 -7.54 7.26
N THR A 4 -24.84 -6.73 6.48
CA THR A 4 -24.38 -5.46 5.91
C THR A 4 -24.45 -4.31 6.92
N TYR A 5 -25.26 -4.41 7.96
CA TYR A 5 -25.29 -3.44 9.05
C TYR A 5 -25.71 -4.08 10.38
N PHE A 6 -25.26 -3.49 11.49
CA PHE A 6 -25.50 -4.01 12.84
C PHE A 6 -25.26 -2.97 13.93
N PHE A 7 -25.85 -3.22 15.10
CA PHE A 7 -25.62 -2.45 16.30
C PHE A 7 -24.57 -3.07 17.21
N THR A 8 -23.79 -2.18 17.82
CA THR A 8 -22.94 -2.45 18.98
C THR A 8 -23.43 -1.59 20.15
N ALA A 9 -23.30 -2.12 21.36
CA ALA A 9 -23.49 -1.41 22.61
C ALA A 9 -22.23 -1.58 23.45
N PHE A 10 -21.80 -0.52 24.11
CA PHE A 10 -20.54 -0.49 24.83
C PHE A 10 -20.57 0.47 26.02
N GLY A 11 -19.63 0.29 26.94
CA GLY A 11 -19.55 1.13 28.12
C GLY A 11 -18.30 0.87 28.95
N THR A 12 -18.16 1.67 30.01
CA THR A 12 -17.06 1.53 30.98
C THR A 12 -17.59 1.01 32.31
N PHE A 13 -17.04 -0.11 32.81
CA PHE A 13 -17.61 -0.89 33.91
C PHE A 13 -16.70 -0.99 35.16
N GLY A 14 -15.64 -0.20 35.26
CA GLY A 14 -14.70 -0.26 36.40
C GLY A 14 -13.92 -1.57 36.48
N ASN A 15 -13.00 -1.68 37.43
CA ASN A 15 -12.20 -2.90 37.58
C ASN A 15 -13.06 -4.09 38.07
N PRO A 16 -12.82 -5.31 37.56
CA PRO A 16 -11.76 -5.70 36.61
C PRO A 16 -12.15 -5.54 35.13
N ASN A 17 -13.38 -5.09 34.83
CA ASN A 17 -13.95 -5.13 33.49
C ASN A 17 -13.45 -3.99 32.59
N GLY A 18 -13.30 -2.76 33.06
CA GLY A 18 -12.89 -1.61 32.25
C GLY A 18 -13.86 -1.39 31.08
N PHE A 19 -13.34 -1.06 29.89
CA PHE A 19 -14.17 -0.90 28.70
C PHE A 19 -14.61 -2.27 28.13
N ARG A 20 -15.90 -2.38 27.79
CA ARG A 20 -16.47 -3.55 27.11
C ARG A 20 -17.43 -3.14 26.01
N GLN A 21 -17.48 -3.94 24.94
CA GLN A 21 -18.41 -3.79 23.82
C GLN A 21 -19.02 -5.13 23.44
N SER A 22 -20.27 -5.09 22.99
CA SER A 22 -21.02 -6.25 22.56
C SER A 22 -21.85 -5.92 21.32
N PHE A 23 -21.92 -6.87 20.40
CA PHE A 23 -22.67 -6.73 19.16
C PHE A 23 -24.02 -7.38 19.35
N VAL A 24 -25.08 -6.58 19.28
CA VAL A 24 -26.36 -6.92 19.91
C VAL A 24 -27.51 -7.08 18.91
N LEU A 25 -27.44 -6.46 17.73
CA LEU A 25 -28.47 -6.61 16.69
C LEU A 25 -27.86 -6.63 15.29
N GLY A 26 -28.08 -7.74 14.56
CA GLY A 26 -27.60 -7.91 13.18
C GLY A 26 -26.12 -8.30 13.06
N GLY A 27 -25.63 -8.33 11.82
CA GLY A 27 -24.20 -8.48 11.53
C GLY A 27 -23.67 -9.90 11.56
N ASN A 28 -22.37 -10.03 11.29
CA ASN A 28 -21.64 -11.30 11.29
C ASN A 28 -20.68 -11.32 12.49
N ALA A 29 -20.82 -12.35 13.35
CA ALA A 29 -20.00 -12.54 14.54
C ALA A 29 -18.49 -12.64 14.24
N ALA A 30 -18.10 -13.04 13.02
CA ALA A 30 -16.71 -13.05 12.60
C ALA A 30 -16.16 -11.61 12.44
N ILE A 31 -16.90 -10.73 11.77
CA ILE A 31 -16.51 -9.32 11.57
C ILE A 31 -16.40 -8.61 12.91
N ALA A 32 -17.37 -8.84 13.80
CA ALA A 32 -17.42 -8.29 15.15
C ALA A 32 -16.11 -8.46 15.96
N LYS A 33 -15.40 -9.59 15.79
CA LYS A 33 -14.15 -9.87 16.52
C LYS A 33 -12.95 -9.06 16.03
N GLU A 34 -13.00 -8.57 14.79
CA GLU A 34 -11.91 -7.82 14.16
C GLU A 34 -12.08 -6.31 14.30
N ILE A 35 -13.27 -5.84 14.71
CA ILE A 35 -13.55 -4.42 14.87
C ILE A 35 -12.80 -3.86 16.08
N ARG A 36 -12.01 -2.81 15.84
CA ARG A 36 -11.26 -2.12 16.89
C ARG A 36 -12.22 -1.52 17.93
N THR A 37 -11.76 -1.45 19.17
CA THR A 37 -12.56 -0.96 20.30
C THR A 37 -13.19 0.43 20.06
N PHE A 38 -14.42 0.65 20.53
CA PHE A 38 -15.09 1.95 20.55
C PHE A 38 -14.74 2.81 21.77
N ASP A 39 -13.77 2.38 22.58
CA ASP A 39 -13.33 3.11 23.76
C ASP A 39 -12.91 4.54 23.41
N LEU A 40 -13.35 5.48 24.24
CA LEU A 40 -12.88 6.86 24.13
C LEU A 40 -11.51 6.91 24.79
N LYS A 41 -10.53 7.45 24.08
CA LYS A 41 -9.22 7.73 24.68
C LYS A 41 -9.42 8.79 25.77
N THR A 42 -9.66 8.38 27.02
CA THR A 42 -10.10 9.26 28.11
C THR A 42 -9.08 10.35 28.46
N ASN A 43 -7.83 10.19 28.03
CA ASN A 43 -6.78 11.21 28.11
C ASN A 43 -6.90 12.30 27.04
N ALA A 44 -7.63 12.06 25.95
CA ALA A 44 -7.88 12.98 24.84
C ALA A 44 -9.29 13.58 24.88
N ILE A 45 -10.31 12.77 25.17
CA ILE A 45 -11.72 13.19 25.28
C ILE A 45 -12.26 12.69 26.63
N LYS A 46 -12.94 13.55 27.38
CA LYS A 46 -13.62 13.18 28.62
C LYS A 46 -15.09 13.58 28.53
N LEU A 47 -16.01 12.66 28.86
CA LEU A 47 -17.43 12.99 28.98
C LEU A 47 -17.76 13.55 30.37
N PHE A 48 -18.70 14.48 30.38
CA PHE A 48 -19.22 15.18 31.56
C PHE A 48 -20.74 14.92 31.69
N PRO A 49 -21.35 15.11 32.87
CA PRO A 49 -22.80 15.03 33.02
C PRO A 49 -23.55 15.88 31.98
N ASP A 50 -24.73 15.42 31.57
CA ASP A 50 -25.58 16.09 30.57
C ASP A 50 -24.91 16.40 29.22
N SER A 51 -23.84 15.66 28.88
CA SER A 51 -23.12 15.81 27.62
C SER A 51 -23.21 14.56 26.74
N CYS A 52 -23.14 14.78 25.43
CA CYS A 52 -23.03 13.70 24.46
C CYS A 52 -21.92 13.99 23.44
N ILE A 53 -21.45 12.91 22.83
CA ILE A 53 -20.54 12.95 21.70
C ILE A 53 -21.10 12.03 20.62
N TYR A 54 -21.24 12.57 19.42
CA TYR A 54 -21.44 11.75 18.23
C TYR A 54 -20.09 11.47 17.58
N ALA A 55 -19.94 10.33 16.92
CA ALA A 55 -18.73 10.04 16.17
C ALA A 55 -19.03 9.37 14.84
N LEU A 56 -18.29 9.77 13.81
CA LEU A 56 -18.21 9.09 12.53
C LEU A 56 -16.82 8.48 12.41
N ARG A 57 -16.74 7.18 12.16
CA ARG A 57 -15.48 6.44 12.12
C ARG A 57 -15.43 5.50 10.93
N LYS A 58 -14.25 5.39 10.31
CA LYS A 58 -13.97 4.32 9.36
C LYS A 58 -13.15 3.19 10.01
N ASP A 59 -13.38 1.98 9.56
CA ASP A 59 -12.62 0.79 9.94
C ASP A 59 -12.49 -0.20 8.79
N TYR A 60 -11.66 -1.22 8.97
CA TYR A 60 -11.55 -2.34 8.04
C TYR A 60 -11.49 -3.65 8.82
N ALA A 61 -12.52 -4.47 8.67
CA ALA A 61 -12.66 -5.73 9.39
C ALA A 61 -13.44 -6.74 8.54
N GLY A 62 -13.10 -8.01 8.67
CA GLY A 62 -13.71 -9.11 7.90
C GLY A 62 -13.53 -8.96 6.40
N GLY A 63 -12.42 -8.33 5.97
CA GLY A 63 -12.14 -8.07 4.55
C GLY A 63 -13.04 -7.01 3.90
N SER A 64 -13.75 -6.20 4.70
CA SER A 64 -14.67 -5.18 4.20
C SER A 64 -14.42 -3.83 4.89
N GLY A 65 -14.63 -2.74 4.15
CA GLY A 65 -14.66 -1.39 4.70
C GLY A 65 -15.88 -1.19 5.58
N LEU A 66 -15.70 -0.55 6.73
CA LEU A 66 -16.76 -0.26 7.69
C LEU A 66 -16.87 1.24 7.94
N ILE A 67 -18.11 1.77 7.93
CA ILE A 67 -18.42 3.07 8.52
C ILE A 67 -19.26 2.83 9.77
N SER A 68 -18.86 3.46 10.87
CA SER A 68 -19.55 3.40 12.16
C SER A 68 -20.01 4.78 12.57
N TYR A 69 -21.28 4.89 12.89
CA TYR A 69 -21.90 6.06 13.51
C TYR A 69 -22.11 5.73 14.98
N CYS A 70 -21.52 6.50 15.88
CA CYS A 70 -21.53 6.20 17.31
C CYS A 70 -22.12 7.36 18.10
N LEU A 71 -22.77 7.05 19.21
CA LEU A 71 -23.26 8.00 20.20
C LEU A 71 -22.76 7.58 21.58
N TYR A 72 -22.20 8.54 22.31
CA TYR A 72 -21.68 8.39 23.65
C TYR A 72 -22.43 9.36 24.58
N THR A 73 -22.94 8.87 25.70
CA THR A 73 -23.50 9.70 26.78
C THR A 73 -22.81 9.37 28.10
N PHE A 74 -22.80 10.35 29.00
CA PHE A 74 -22.16 10.18 30.30
C PHE A 74 -22.92 9.17 31.16
N ALA A 75 -22.17 8.22 31.72
CA ALA A 75 -22.68 7.30 32.72
C ALA A 75 -21.52 6.80 33.59
N LYS A 76 -21.70 6.85 34.90
CA LYS A 76 -20.74 6.38 35.90
C LYS A 76 -20.69 4.85 35.90
N GLU A 77 -19.47 4.33 36.00
CA GLU A 77 -19.27 2.93 36.34
C GLU A 77 -19.66 2.69 37.82
N GLN A 78 -20.08 1.47 38.15
CA GLN A 78 -20.51 1.13 39.51
C GLN A 78 -19.38 1.35 40.52
N ASN A 79 -19.72 1.87 41.71
CA ASN A 79 -18.81 2.01 42.86
C ASN A 79 -17.54 2.83 42.58
N SER A 80 -17.58 3.75 41.61
CA SER A 80 -16.41 4.54 41.23
C SER A 80 -16.75 6.02 41.09
N ASN A 81 -15.83 6.85 41.53
CA ASN A 81 -15.86 8.30 41.32
C ASN A 81 -15.00 8.72 40.12
N ARG A 82 -14.55 7.77 39.30
CA ARG A 82 -13.77 8.06 38.09
C ARG A 82 -14.65 8.79 37.07
N GLY A 83 -14.30 10.04 36.79
CA GLY A 83 -14.96 10.82 35.73
C GLY A 83 -14.52 10.38 34.33
N GLY A 84 -15.32 10.74 33.32
CA GLY A 84 -15.07 10.37 31.92
C GLY A 84 -15.51 8.96 31.54
N THR A 85 -16.29 8.31 32.40
CA THR A 85 -16.99 7.05 32.14
C THR A 85 -18.25 7.33 31.31
N PHE A 86 -18.67 6.33 30.54
CA PHE A 86 -19.75 6.50 29.56
C PHE A 86 -20.44 5.19 29.24
N ILE A 87 -21.66 5.33 28.71
CA ILE A 87 -22.38 4.31 27.94
C ILE A 87 -22.48 4.79 26.49
N GLY A 88 -22.49 3.87 25.54
CA GLY A 88 -22.57 4.23 24.14
C GLY A 88 -23.11 3.14 23.24
N SER A 89 -23.50 3.59 22.06
CA SER A 89 -24.04 2.77 21.00
C SER A 89 -23.33 3.07 19.68
N GLY A 90 -23.32 2.11 18.78
CA GLY A 90 -22.84 2.31 17.43
C GLY A 90 -23.67 1.56 16.40
N LEU A 91 -23.99 2.22 15.29
CA LEU A 91 -24.58 1.63 14.10
C LEU A 91 -23.49 1.52 13.04
N LEU A 92 -23.14 0.28 12.70
CA LEU A 92 -22.08 -0.03 11.75
C LEU A 92 -22.67 -0.49 10.44
N PHE A 93 -22.02 -0.11 9.34
CA PHE A 93 -22.32 -0.58 8.00
C PHE A 93 -21.07 -1.12 7.32
N SER A 94 -21.23 -2.14 6.48
CA SER A 94 -20.17 -2.82 5.75
C SER A 94 -20.32 -2.61 4.25
N GLY A 95 -19.34 -1.95 3.64
CA GLY A 95 -19.29 -1.59 2.21
C GLY A 95 -20.31 -0.53 1.75
N LYS A 96 -21.44 -0.43 2.45
CA LYS A 96 -22.58 0.44 2.13
C LYS A 96 -22.90 1.34 3.30
N SER A 97 -23.74 2.36 3.12
CA SER A 97 -24.38 3.12 4.21
C SER A 97 -25.80 3.51 3.83
N ALA A 98 -26.61 3.92 4.80
CA ALA A 98 -27.90 4.56 4.55
C ALA A 98 -27.80 6.08 4.65
N SER A 99 -28.85 6.81 4.26
CA SER A 99 -28.89 8.26 4.43
C SER A 99 -28.72 8.69 5.88
N GLU A 100 -27.93 9.73 6.12
CA GLU A 100 -27.51 10.19 7.45
C GLU A 100 -28.69 10.52 8.36
N GLY A 101 -29.79 11.05 7.83
CA GLY A 101 -31.01 11.30 8.61
C GLY A 101 -31.58 10.01 9.22
N LEU A 102 -31.83 8.99 8.38
CA LEU A 102 -32.32 7.68 8.85
C LEU A 102 -31.34 7.02 9.82
N VAL A 103 -30.03 7.16 9.57
CA VAL A 103 -28.97 6.64 10.46
C VAL A 103 -29.04 7.30 11.84
N ILE A 104 -29.12 8.64 11.90
CA ILE A 104 -29.19 9.41 13.14
C ILE A 104 -30.47 9.06 13.90
N ASP A 105 -31.64 9.06 13.25
CA ASP A 105 -32.91 8.74 13.88
C ASP A 105 -32.89 7.33 14.49
N THR A 106 -32.38 6.35 13.74
CA THR A 106 -32.32 4.95 14.19
C THR A 106 -31.29 4.76 15.32
N LEU A 107 -30.16 5.46 15.26
CA LEU A 107 -29.12 5.42 16.29
C LEU A 107 -29.60 6.08 17.59
N ASN A 108 -30.27 7.23 17.50
CA ASN A 108 -30.81 7.92 18.66
C ASN A 108 -31.90 7.10 19.34
N GLU A 109 -32.86 6.54 18.59
CA GLU A 109 -33.88 5.65 19.16
C GLU A 109 -33.23 4.43 19.85
N PHE A 110 -32.20 3.83 19.24
CA PHE A 110 -31.48 2.73 19.88
C PHE A 110 -30.80 3.15 21.18
N HIS A 111 -30.09 4.29 21.15
CA HIS A 111 -29.32 4.79 22.28
C HIS A 111 -30.22 5.23 23.45
N GLU A 112 -31.33 5.91 23.17
CA GLU A 112 -32.32 6.29 24.19
C GLU A 112 -32.87 5.07 24.92
N ASN A 113 -33.18 3.99 24.20
CA ASN A 113 -33.63 2.73 24.81
C ASN A 113 -32.51 2.04 25.61
N LEU A 114 -31.27 2.06 25.09
CA LEU A 114 -30.10 1.53 25.79
C LEU A 114 -29.89 2.26 27.12
N GLU A 115 -29.89 3.59 27.12
CA GLU A 115 -29.68 4.40 28.33
C GLU A 115 -30.81 4.20 29.33
N LYS A 116 -32.06 4.34 28.90
CA LYS A 116 -33.26 4.20 29.75
C LYS A 116 -33.32 2.86 30.49
N ASN A 117 -32.88 1.78 29.88
CA ASN A 117 -32.99 0.44 30.46
C ASN A 117 -31.77 0.04 31.30
N ASN A 118 -30.63 0.72 31.13
CA ASN A 118 -29.35 0.27 31.69
C ASN A 118 -28.62 1.33 32.54
N VAL A 119 -29.19 2.52 32.67
CA VAL A 119 -28.67 3.60 33.50
C VAL A 119 -29.71 4.01 34.54
N THR A 120 -29.28 4.16 35.79
CA THR A 120 -30.12 4.62 36.90
C THR A 120 -29.31 5.62 37.72
N GLU A 121 -29.85 6.83 37.92
CA GLU A 121 -29.14 7.91 38.62
C GLU A 121 -27.73 8.18 38.02
N GLU A 122 -27.64 8.19 36.69
CA GLU A 122 -26.39 8.30 35.92
C GLU A 122 -25.40 7.14 36.11
N VAL A 123 -25.75 6.04 36.79
CA VAL A 123 -24.87 4.89 37.01
C VAL A 123 -25.31 3.73 36.13
N ILE A 124 -24.35 3.05 35.48
CA ILE A 124 -24.61 1.85 34.71
C ILE A 124 -25.06 0.71 35.65
N SER A 125 -26.24 0.14 35.41
CA SER A 125 -26.87 -0.84 36.30
C SER A 125 -26.31 -2.26 36.16
N VAL A 126 -25.59 -2.54 35.08
CA VAL A 126 -24.99 -3.86 34.79
C VAL A 126 -23.47 -3.82 34.83
N SER A 127 -22.85 -5.00 34.89
CA SER A 127 -21.40 -5.13 35.06
C SER A 127 -20.63 -5.38 33.75
N HIS A 128 -21.33 -5.67 32.66
CA HIS A 128 -20.74 -5.96 31.35
C HIS A 128 -21.71 -5.62 30.20
N SER A 129 -21.20 -5.34 29.00
CA SER A 129 -22.00 -4.87 27.86
C SER A 129 -22.91 -5.92 27.23
N ASP A 130 -22.65 -7.21 27.45
CA ASP A 130 -23.51 -8.30 26.99
C ASP A 130 -24.75 -8.49 27.89
N GLN A 131 -24.75 -7.87 29.07
CA GLN A 131 -25.88 -7.80 29.99
C GLN A 131 -26.81 -6.63 29.67
N PHE A 132 -26.46 -5.77 28.71
CA PHE A 132 -27.31 -4.64 28.34
C PHE A 132 -28.65 -5.09 27.79
N VAL A 133 -29.72 -4.55 28.34
CA VAL A 133 -31.08 -4.72 27.84
C VAL A 133 -31.29 -3.75 26.68
N VAL A 134 -31.28 -4.29 25.46
CA VAL A 134 -31.43 -3.51 24.22
C VAL A 134 -32.78 -3.76 23.55
N GLN A 135 -33.27 -2.75 22.82
CA GLN A 135 -34.47 -2.84 22.02
C GLN A 135 -34.18 -2.50 20.56
N LYS A 136 -34.76 -3.28 19.64
CA LYS A 136 -34.65 -3.02 18.20
C LYS A 136 -35.40 -1.73 17.84
N PRO A 137 -34.75 -0.74 17.18
CA PRO A 137 -35.42 0.46 16.70
C PRO A 137 -36.49 0.16 15.66
N LYS A 138 -37.52 1.00 15.56
CA LYS A 138 -38.67 0.79 14.65
C LYS A 138 -38.24 0.74 13.20
N ASP A 139 -37.30 1.62 12.84
CA ASP A 139 -36.88 1.83 11.46
C ASP A 139 -35.61 1.05 11.07
N PHE A 140 -35.15 0.12 11.94
CA PHE A 140 -33.98 -0.71 11.66
C PHE A 140 -34.09 -1.53 10.38
N ASP A 141 -35.29 -2.07 10.09
CA ASP A 141 -35.51 -2.85 8.86
C ASP A 141 -35.56 -1.95 7.62
N LYS A 142 -35.87 -0.64 7.79
CA LYS A 142 -35.88 0.33 6.68
C LYS A 142 -34.47 0.62 6.17
N LEU A 143 -33.44 0.53 7.03
CA LEU A 143 -32.04 0.76 6.65
C LEU A 143 -31.64 -0.07 5.42
N GLY A 144 -32.04 -1.34 5.36
CA GLY A 144 -31.71 -2.26 4.27
C GLY A 144 -32.24 -1.84 2.90
N PHE A 145 -33.34 -1.07 2.84
CA PHE A 145 -33.94 -0.59 1.58
C PHE A 145 -33.30 0.72 1.07
N HIS A 146 -32.50 1.39 1.91
CA HIS A 146 -31.91 2.69 1.61
C HIS A 146 -30.38 2.65 1.57
N LEU A 147 -29.78 1.47 1.42
CA LEU A 147 -28.33 1.29 1.33
C LEU A 147 -27.77 1.81 0.00
N LYS A 148 -26.66 2.55 0.08
CA LYS A 148 -25.86 3.08 -1.03
C LYS A 148 -24.40 2.66 -0.86
N GLU A 149 -23.69 2.47 -1.96
CA GLU A 149 -22.24 2.21 -1.92
C GLU A 149 -21.49 3.43 -1.39
N ILE A 150 -20.36 3.18 -0.71
CA ILE A 150 -19.46 4.22 -0.22
C ILE A 150 -18.25 4.26 -1.16
N ASP A 151 -18.32 5.04 -2.23
CA ASP A 151 -17.28 5.04 -3.27
C ASP A 151 -16.07 5.91 -2.95
N GLU A 152 -16.22 6.92 -2.09
CA GLU A 152 -15.20 7.96 -1.88
C GLU A 152 -14.22 7.68 -0.74
N VAL A 153 -14.44 6.64 0.08
CA VAL A 153 -13.63 6.39 1.29
C VAL A 153 -12.62 5.27 1.05
N ASP A 154 -11.34 5.57 1.28
CA ASP A 154 -10.27 4.58 1.32
C ASP A 154 -10.22 3.94 2.72
N PHE A 155 -10.75 2.72 2.81
CA PHE A 155 -10.76 1.91 4.03
C PHE A 155 -9.43 1.19 4.29
N THR A 156 -8.49 1.19 3.35
CA THR A 156 -7.21 0.50 3.50
C THR A 156 -6.14 1.37 4.15
N ARG A 157 -6.31 2.70 4.11
CA ARG A 157 -5.37 3.67 4.67
C ARG A 157 -5.87 4.25 5.99
N PHE A 158 -5.09 4.00 7.05
CA PHE A 158 -5.28 4.62 8.37
C PHE A 158 -4.12 5.56 8.66
N ASN A 159 -4.45 6.79 9.05
CA ASN A 159 -3.47 7.84 9.30
C ASN A 159 -3.31 8.16 10.80
N GLY A 160 -4.18 7.63 11.65
CA GLY A 160 -4.18 7.88 13.08
C GLY A 160 -4.59 9.31 13.45
N ASN A 161 -5.22 10.04 12.53
CA ASN A 161 -5.69 11.41 12.77
C ASN A 161 -7.12 11.38 13.31
N TYR A 162 -7.37 12.24 14.29
CA TYR A 162 -8.67 12.39 14.95
C TYR A 162 -9.06 13.87 14.94
N LEU A 163 -10.32 14.14 14.61
CA LEU A 163 -10.88 15.48 14.62
C LEU A 163 -12.02 15.54 15.64
N VAL A 164 -12.09 16.63 16.39
CA VAL A 164 -13.23 16.99 17.22
C VAL A 164 -13.84 18.27 16.67
N VAL A 165 -15.14 18.26 16.43
CA VAL A 165 -15.91 19.38 15.92
C VAL A 165 -16.84 19.86 17.03
N TYR A 166 -16.63 21.11 17.44
CA TYR A 166 -17.52 21.81 18.35
C TYR A 166 -18.63 22.49 17.54
N CYS A 167 -19.84 21.92 17.59
CA CYS A 167 -21.01 22.34 16.81
C CYS A 167 -22.31 21.95 17.52
N MET A 168 -23.47 22.42 17.05
CA MET A 168 -24.74 21.88 17.55
C MET A 168 -24.88 20.43 17.12
N THR A 169 -25.53 19.64 17.98
CA THR A 169 -25.75 18.21 17.76
C THR A 169 -27.23 17.88 17.66
N ASP A 170 -28.09 18.84 17.29
CA ASP A 170 -29.47 18.54 16.93
C ASP A 170 -29.52 17.71 15.63
N PRO A 171 -30.57 16.91 15.41
CA PRO A 171 -30.60 15.99 14.27
C PRO A 171 -30.50 16.66 12.89
N ALA A 172 -30.97 17.90 12.74
CA ALA A 172 -30.97 18.58 11.46
C ALA A 172 -29.56 19.08 11.09
N GLU A 173 -28.87 19.74 12.02
CA GLU A 173 -27.48 20.16 11.82
C GLU A 173 -26.53 18.95 11.71
N LEU A 174 -26.71 17.95 12.58
CA LEU A 174 -25.86 16.76 12.59
C LEU A 174 -25.94 15.96 11.29
N LYS A 175 -27.12 15.92 10.65
CA LYS A 175 -27.29 15.30 9.32
C LYS A 175 -26.42 15.97 8.27
N GLU A 176 -26.41 17.30 8.23
CA GLU A 176 -25.55 18.04 7.28
C GLU A 176 -24.07 17.79 7.58
N MET A 177 -23.70 17.86 8.87
CA MET A 177 -22.34 17.61 9.33
C MET A 177 -21.84 16.22 8.95
N PHE A 178 -22.62 15.16 9.20
CA PHE A 178 -22.27 13.79 8.84
C PHE A 178 -22.11 13.62 7.33
N THR A 179 -22.99 14.22 6.54
CA THR A 179 -22.92 14.15 5.07
C THR A 179 -21.59 14.71 4.57
N LYS A 180 -21.15 15.85 5.11
CA LYS A 180 -19.83 16.44 4.80
C LYS A 180 -18.69 15.60 5.38
N ALA A 181 -18.84 15.08 6.58
CA ALA A 181 -17.80 14.37 7.32
C ALA A 181 -17.35 13.06 6.67
N VAL A 182 -18.25 12.36 5.95
CA VAL A 182 -17.88 11.15 5.19
C VAL A 182 -16.71 11.43 4.23
N GLN A 183 -16.67 12.61 3.61
CA GLN A 183 -15.58 12.99 2.70
C GLN A 183 -14.24 13.15 3.43
N LEU A 184 -14.27 13.59 4.69
CA LEU A 184 -13.10 13.78 5.53
C LEU A 184 -12.56 12.47 6.12
N LEU A 185 -13.25 11.34 5.95
CA LEU A 185 -12.76 10.05 6.45
C LEU A 185 -11.47 9.58 5.77
N ASN A 186 -11.07 10.18 4.66
CA ASN A 186 -9.73 9.95 4.07
C ASN A 186 -8.61 10.71 4.79
N VAL A 187 -8.96 11.77 5.52
CA VAL A 187 -8.02 12.64 6.25
C VAL A 187 -8.01 12.33 7.74
N TYR A 188 -9.15 11.91 8.29
CA TYR A 188 -9.34 11.57 9.70
C TYR A 188 -9.98 10.20 9.84
N ASP A 189 -9.38 9.32 10.65
CA ASP A 189 -9.92 7.97 10.86
C ASP A 189 -11.23 8.00 11.68
N THR A 190 -11.34 8.97 12.60
CA THR A 190 -12.53 9.25 13.40
C THR A 190 -12.74 10.75 13.56
N ILE A 191 -13.99 11.18 13.39
CA ILE A 191 -14.44 12.56 13.61
C ILE A 191 -15.51 12.55 14.69
N TYR A 192 -15.27 13.29 15.77
CA TYR A 192 -16.19 13.46 16.89
C TYR A 192 -16.92 14.79 16.79
N PHE A 193 -18.18 14.83 17.21
CA PHE A 193 -19.03 16.02 17.22
C PHE A 193 -19.61 16.20 18.62
N THR A 194 -19.53 17.40 19.16
CA THR A 194 -20.08 17.71 20.48
C THR A 194 -20.51 19.16 20.56
N GLN A 195 -21.62 19.40 21.26
CA GLN A 195 -22.08 20.74 21.63
C GLN A 195 -21.64 21.15 23.03
N SER A 196 -20.93 20.29 23.76
CA SER A 196 -20.47 20.60 25.12
C SER A 196 -19.19 21.44 25.08
N SER A 197 -19.26 22.64 25.66
CA SER A 197 -18.09 23.50 25.84
C SER A 197 -17.04 22.85 26.75
N GLU A 198 -17.46 22.11 27.79
CA GLU A 198 -16.55 21.42 28.70
C GLU A 198 -15.71 20.35 27.98
N ILE A 199 -16.35 19.59 27.08
CA ILE A 199 -15.64 18.61 26.25
C ILE A 199 -14.67 19.33 25.30
N ALA A 200 -15.12 20.39 24.64
CA ALA A 200 -14.30 21.15 23.71
C ALA A 200 -13.06 21.75 24.38
N GLU A 201 -13.23 22.40 25.53
CA GLU A 201 -12.15 22.95 26.33
C GLU A 201 -11.18 21.87 26.80
N PHE A 202 -11.69 20.73 27.26
CA PHE A 202 -10.84 19.61 27.67
C PHE A 202 -9.98 19.11 26.51
N VAL A 203 -10.56 18.87 25.34
CA VAL A 203 -9.84 18.42 24.14
C VAL A 203 -8.78 19.45 23.74
N GLN A 204 -9.13 20.73 23.74
CA GLN A 204 -8.22 21.82 23.43
C GLN A 204 -7.02 21.88 24.40
N GLN A 205 -7.29 21.77 25.70
CA GLN A 205 -6.25 21.75 26.75
C GLN A 205 -5.32 20.55 26.61
N LYS A 206 -5.83 19.38 26.22
CA LYS A 206 -5.02 18.18 26.03
C LYS A 206 -4.18 18.24 24.77
N GLY A 207 -4.68 18.85 23.70
CA GLY A 207 -3.94 19.02 22.44
C GLY A 207 -3.57 17.70 21.75
N ILE A 208 -4.20 16.58 22.12
CA ILE A 208 -3.95 15.25 21.52
C ILE A 208 -4.71 15.12 20.20
N PHE A 209 -5.97 15.57 20.18
CA PHE A 209 -6.81 15.60 18.98
C PHE A 209 -6.95 17.03 18.47
N LYS A 210 -7.07 17.18 17.16
CA LYS A 210 -7.35 18.48 16.56
C LYS A 210 -8.80 18.84 16.88
N ILE A 211 -9.03 20.07 17.33
CA ILE A 211 -10.36 20.60 17.57
C ILE A 211 -10.63 21.82 16.69
N VAL A 212 -11.83 21.88 16.13
CA VAL A 212 -12.32 22.99 15.30
C VAL A 212 -13.77 23.31 15.67
N ASN A 213 -14.23 24.52 15.38
CA ASN A 213 -15.65 24.86 15.38
C ASN A 213 -16.28 24.57 14.00
N THR A 214 -17.56 24.90 13.81
CA THR A 214 -18.28 24.77 12.54
C THR A 214 -17.54 25.42 11.36
N ASP A 215 -17.10 26.68 11.48
CA ASP A 215 -16.37 27.36 10.41
C ASP A 215 -15.04 26.68 10.07
N GLY A 216 -14.34 26.20 11.10
CA GLY A 216 -13.10 25.43 10.95
C GLY A 216 -13.35 24.10 10.25
N PHE A 217 -14.46 23.43 10.55
CA PHE A 217 -14.87 22.19 9.86
C PHE A 217 -15.16 22.43 8.38
N ASP A 218 -15.93 23.47 8.04
CA ASP A 218 -16.17 23.84 6.64
C ASP A 218 -14.86 24.23 5.91
N ASN A 219 -13.91 24.83 6.63
CA ASN A 219 -12.59 25.09 6.06
C ASN A 219 -11.78 23.81 5.79
N GLU A 220 -11.86 22.79 6.65
CA GLU A 220 -11.25 21.47 6.37
C GLU A 220 -11.84 20.83 5.11
N ILE A 221 -13.18 20.91 4.94
CA ILE A 221 -13.87 20.44 3.73
C ILE A 221 -13.34 21.17 2.49
N ARG A 222 -13.23 22.51 2.57
CA ARG A 222 -12.72 23.32 1.46
C ARG A 222 -11.26 23.02 1.12
N ILE A 223 -10.42 22.78 2.13
CA ILE A 223 -9.02 22.36 1.92
C ILE A 223 -8.99 21.02 1.16
N LEU A 224 -9.77 20.03 1.61
CA LEU A 224 -9.85 18.73 0.94
C LEU A 224 -10.32 18.87 -0.51
N GLN A 225 -11.35 19.68 -0.77
CA GLN A 225 -11.84 19.93 -2.13
C GLN A 225 -10.76 20.55 -3.02
N LYS A 226 -10.04 21.57 -2.52
CA LYS A 226 -8.94 22.20 -3.24
C LYS A 226 -7.79 21.23 -3.52
N GLU A 227 -7.48 20.33 -2.60
CA GLU A 227 -6.47 19.29 -2.79
C GLU A 227 -6.91 18.27 -3.85
N LYS A 228 -8.19 17.83 -3.84
CA LYS A 228 -8.76 16.98 -4.88
C LYS A 228 -8.68 17.65 -6.25
N GLU A 229 -9.10 18.92 -6.36
CA GLU A 229 -9.04 19.70 -7.60
C GLU A 229 -7.60 19.81 -8.12
N LYS A 230 -6.65 20.13 -7.24
CA LYS A 230 -5.23 20.21 -7.61
C LYS A 230 -4.71 18.86 -8.11
N SER A 231 -5.03 17.76 -7.43
CA SER A 231 -4.63 16.42 -7.84
C SER A 231 -5.18 16.05 -9.22
N VAL A 232 -6.42 16.43 -9.52
CA VAL A 232 -7.02 16.22 -10.84
C VAL A 232 -6.30 17.04 -11.90
N GLN A 233 -6.01 18.32 -11.63
CA GLN A 233 -5.27 19.17 -12.57
C GLN A 233 -3.84 18.66 -12.83
N ASP A 234 -3.15 18.18 -11.78
CA ASP A 234 -1.82 17.58 -11.91
C ASP A 234 -1.87 16.32 -12.80
N MET A 235 -2.88 15.46 -12.63
CA MET A 235 -3.09 14.27 -13.47
C MET A 235 -3.44 14.64 -14.92
N ILE A 236 -4.28 15.65 -15.13
CA ILE A 236 -4.60 16.15 -16.49
C ILE A 236 -3.33 16.61 -17.18
N ARG A 237 -2.50 17.41 -16.51
CA ARG A 237 -1.23 17.90 -17.07
C ARG A 237 -0.27 16.77 -17.42
N GLU A 238 -0.18 15.73 -16.58
CA GLU A 238 0.63 14.55 -16.84
C GLU A 238 0.15 13.82 -18.11
N LEU A 239 -1.16 13.59 -18.23
CA LEU A 239 -1.77 12.96 -19.40
C LEU A 239 -1.62 13.80 -20.67
N GLU A 240 -1.71 15.12 -20.58
CA GLU A 240 -1.47 16.03 -21.71
C GLU A 240 -0.02 15.99 -22.18
N THR A 241 0.93 15.94 -21.23
CA THR A 241 2.36 15.81 -21.54
C THR A 241 2.64 14.49 -22.23
N GLU A 242 2.09 13.38 -21.71
CA GLU A 242 2.24 12.06 -22.31
C GLU A 242 1.63 12.01 -23.72
N LYS A 243 0.47 12.64 -23.92
CA LYS A 243 -0.16 12.74 -25.23
C LYS A 243 0.72 13.47 -26.25
N GLU A 244 1.39 14.55 -25.87
CA GLU A 244 2.30 15.26 -26.79
C GLU A 244 3.57 14.45 -27.05
N ASN A 245 4.14 13.80 -26.03
CA ASN A 245 5.28 12.89 -26.19
C ASN A 245 4.97 11.77 -27.20
N LEU A 246 3.78 11.16 -27.11
CA LEU A 246 3.35 10.12 -28.04
C LEU A 246 3.22 10.63 -29.48
N LYS A 247 2.82 11.89 -29.66
CA LYS A 247 2.71 12.51 -30.98
C LYS A 247 4.09 12.77 -31.59
N ASP A 248 5.03 13.23 -30.78
CA ASP A 248 6.43 13.42 -31.20
C ASP A 248 7.10 12.09 -31.52
N GLU A 249 6.90 11.07 -30.69
CA GLU A 249 7.41 9.72 -30.93
C GLU A 249 6.82 9.13 -32.21
N LYS A 250 5.51 9.26 -32.43
CA LYS A 250 4.86 8.86 -33.67
C LYS A 250 5.50 9.55 -34.89
N GLN A 251 5.70 10.88 -34.82
CA GLN A 251 6.27 11.62 -35.94
C GLN A 251 7.72 11.21 -36.21
N LYS A 252 8.50 10.97 -35.15
CA LYS A 252 9.86 10.45 -35.25
C LYS A 252 9.89 9.09 -35.95
N VAL A 253 9.06 8.14 -35.51
CA VAL A 253 8.97 6.80 -36.11
C VAL A 253 8.57 6.89 -37.59
N ILE A 254 7.59 7.73 -37.93
CA ILE A 254 7.17 7.94 -39.32
C ILE A 254 8.33 8.51 -40.15
N ASN A 255 9.04 9.52 -39.66
CA ASN A 255 10.15 10.15 -40.37
C ASN A 255 11.31 9.17 -40.58
N GLU A 256 11.70 8.42 -39.54
CA GLU A 256 12.76 7.41 -39.61
C GLU A 256 12.39 6.30 -40.61
N THR A 257 11.13 5.85 -40.58
CA THR A 257 10.62 4.83 -41.51
C THR A 257 10.62 5.35 -42.95
N ASN A 258 10.15 6.58 -43.19
CA ASN A 258 10.15 7.19 -44.52
C ASN A 258 11.58 7.35 -45.07
N GLN A 259 12.54 7.77 -44.23
CA GLN A 259 13.95 7.84 -44.63
C GLN A 259 14.54 6.47 -44.96
N GLN A 260 14.10 5.40 -44.29
CA GLN A 260 14.51 4.03 -44.62
C GLN A 260 13.88 3.58 -45.96
N ILE A 261 12.60 3.88 -46.18
CA ILE A 261 11.92 3.60 -47.44
C ILE A 261 12.64 4.31 -48.59
N GLU A 262 12.95 5.59 -48.46
CA GLU A 262 13.63 6.37 -49.49
C GLU A 262 15.01 5.79 -49.85
N ARG A 263 15.81 5.44 -48.83
CA ARG A 263 17.11 4.76 -49.02
C ARG A 263 16.96 3.42 -49.76
N ASN A 264 15.92 2.66 -49.44
CA ASN A 264 15.64 1.38 -50.10
C ASN A 264 15.18 1.58 -51.54
N VAL A 265 14.36 2.60 -51.83
CA VAL A 265 13.94 2.96 -53.19
C VAL A 265 15.15 3.36 -54.04
N GLN A 266 16.04 4.21 -53.52
CA GLN A 266 17.27 4.60 -54.23
C GLN A 266 18.15 3.38 -54.54
N ARG A 267 18.36 2.49 -53.55
CA ARG A 267 19.10 1.25 -53.74
C ARG A 267 18.46 0.34 -54.79
N HIS A 268 17.13 0.25 -54.82
CA HIS A 268 16.41 -0.53 -55.83
C HIS A 268 16.62 0.04 -57.24
N GLN A 269 16.55 1.37 -57.40
CA GLN A 269 16.82 2.03 -58.69
C GLN A 269 18.27 1.83 -59.16
N GLU A 270 19.25 1.87 -58.26
CA GLU A 270 20.65 1.55 -58.58
C GLU A 270 20.82 0.10 -59.01
N ASN A 271 20.14 -0.83 -58.33
CA ASN A 271 20.15 -2.24 -58.69
C ASN A 271 19.50 -2.47 -60.06
N GLU A 272 18.38 -1.82 -60.36
CA GLU A 272 17.72 -1.86 -61.67
C GLU A 272 18.70 -1.43 -62.79
N LYS A 273 19.42 -0.31 -62.59
CA LYS A 273 20.45 0.17 -63.52
C LYS A 273 21.57 -0.85 -63.71
N LYS A 274 22.07 -1.45 -62.61
CA LYS A 274 23.10 -2.50 -62.68
C LYS A 274 22.62 -3.72 -63.45
N ILE A 275 21.40 -4.20 -63.19
CA ILE A 275 20.78 -5.32 -63.90
C ILE A 275 20.69 -5.00 -65.40
N GLN A 276 20.28 -3.78 -65.76
CA GLN A 276 20.18 -3.38 -67.15
C GLN A 276 21.54 -3.38 -67.86
N THR A 277 22.58 -2.82 -67.23
CA THR A 277 23.95 -2.88 -67.75
C THR A 277 24.42 -4.33 -67.93
N CYS A 278 24.14 -5.22 -66.97
CA CYS A 278 24.46 -6.64 -67.08
C CYS A 278 23.77 -7.29 -68.29
N ARG A 279 22.47 -7.02 -68.49
CA ARG A 279 21.70 -7.53 -69.64
C ARG A 279 22.29 -7.06 -70.97
N ASP A 280 22.65 -5.79 -71.06
CA ASP A 280 23.26 -5.23 -72.27
C ASP A 280 24.63 -5.86 -72.54
N SER A 281 25.47 -6.06 -71.52
CA SER A 281 26.75 -6.77 -71.66
C SER A 281 26.57 -8.22 -72.09
N VAL A 282 25.61 -8.96 -71.54
CA VAL A 282 25.30 -10.33 -71.96
C VAL A 282 24.86 -10.37 -73.42
N ARG A 283 24.01 -9.43 -73.86
CA ARG A 283 23.59 -9.33 -75.26
C ARG A 283 24.79 -9.09 -76.18
N VAL A 284 25.68 -8.17 -75.84
CA VAL A 284 26.89 -7.88 -76.63
C VAL A 284 27.79 -9.11 -76.70
N ILE A 285 28.05 -9.78 -75.56
CA ILE A 285 28.84 -11.02 -75.53
C ILE A 285 28.22 -12.08 -76.44
N GLY A 286 26.90 -12.29 -76.37
CA GLY A 286 26.18 -13.23 -77.24
C GLY A 286 26.38 -12.90 -78.73
N GLN A 287 26.23 -11.63 -79.11
CA GLN A 287 26.45 -11.18 -80.49
C GLN A 287 27.89 -11.42 -80.99
N GLU A 288 28.89 -11.19 -80.15
CA GLU A 288 30.30 -11.43 -80.49
C GLU A 288 30.59 -12.92 -80.70
N TYR A 289 30.01 -13.79 -79.86
CA TYR A 289 30.10 -15.24 -80.04
C TYR A 289 29.42 -15.70 -81.33
N ASP A 290 28.22 -15.21 -81.63
CA ASP A 290 27.50 -15.52 -82.86
C ASP A 290 28.29 -15.07 -84.11
N GLN A 291 28.87 -13.87 -84.07
CA GLN A 291 29.72 -13.35 -85.14
C GLN A 291 30.99 -14.20 -85.32
N TYR A 292 31.66 -14.55 -84.22
CA TYR A 292 32.83 -15.42 -84.28
C TYR A 292 32.48 -16.81 -84.83
N SER A 293 31.34 -17.37 -84.44
CA SER A 293 30.84 -18.64 -84.99
C SER A 293 30.66 -18.56 -86.50
N LYS A 294 30.04 -17.50 -87.03
CA LYS A 294 29.90 -17.30 -88.48
C LYS A 294 31.26 -17.23 -89.19
N LYS A 295 32.23 -16.53 -88.60
CA LYS A 295 33.59 -16.46 -89.13
C LYS A 295 34.28 -17.83 -89.13
N LEU A 296 34.03 -18.67 -88.12
CA LEU A 296 34.53 -20.05 -88.11
C LEU A 296 33.91 -20.87 -89.25
N ASP A 297 32.61 -20.74 -89.49
CA ASP A 297 31.94 -21.42 -90.60
C ASP A 297 32.53 -21.00 -91.97
N GLU A 298 32.84 -19.71 -92.13
CA GLU A 298 33.52 -19.18 -93.32
C GLU A 298 34.92 -19.78 -93.49
N LEU A 299 35.73 -19.83 -92.43
CA LEU A 299 37.06 -20.46 -92.46
C LEU A 299 36.99 -21.95 -92.79
N ILE A 300 36.01 -22.67 -92.24
CA ILE A 300 35.75 -24.09 -92.56
C ILE A 300 35.39 -24.23 -94.04
N LYS A 301 34.57 -23.34 -94.59
CA LYS A 301 34.20 -23.34 -96.02
C LYS A 301 35.43 -23.12 -96.91
N VAL A 302 36.31 -22.17 -96.57
CA VAL A 302 37.57 -21.90 -97.30
C VAL A 302 38.47 -23.14 -97.33
N LEU A 303 38.62 -23.85 -96.20
CA LEU A 303 39.38 -25.10 -96.13
C LEU A 303 38.75 -26.20 -96.99
N ARG A 304 37.42 -26.36 -96.95
CA ARG A 304 36.70 -27.35 -97.77
C ARG A 304 36.83 -27.09 -99.27
N SER A 305 37.01 -25.84 -99.69
CA SER A 305 37.26 -25.46 -101.09
C SER A 305 38.73 -25.56 -101.55
N GLY A 306 39.63 -26.12 -100.74
CA GLY A 306 41.05 -26.30 -101.10
C GLY A 306 41.97 -25.11 -100.79
N GLY A 307 41.56 -24.21 -99.88
CA GLY A 307 42.37 -23.07 -99.44
C GLY A 307 43.65 -23.47 -98.68
N LYS A 308 44.64 -22.56 -98.62
CA LYS A 308 45.91 -22.79 -97.92
C LYS A 308 45.73 -22.76 -96.40
N THR A 309 46.10 -23.85 -95.73
CA THR A 309 45.96 -24.03 -94.28
C THR A 309 46.63 -22.95 -93.44
N GLU A 310 47.80 -22.47 -93.86
CA GLU A 310 48.55 -21.44 -93.11
C GLU A 310 47.82 -20.09 -93.08
N THR A 311 47.11 -19.74 -94.15
CA THR A 311 46.35 -18.48 -94.25
C THR A 311 45.14 -18.51 -93.32
N VAL A 312 44.42 -19.63 -93.31
CA VAL A 312 43.27 -19.86 -92.41
C VAL A 312 43.68 -19.89 -90.94
N LYS A 313 44.84 -20.46 -90.62
CA LYS A 313 45.37 -20.50 -89.24
C LYS A 313 45.67 -19.10 -88.70
N LYS A 314 46.24 -18.21 -89.54
CA LYS A 314 46.48 -16.81 -89.17
C LYS A 314 45.17 -16.08 -88.89
N GLU A 315 44.20 -16.22 -89.79
CA GLU A 315 42.89 -15.55 -89.67
C GLU A 315 42.06 -16.07 -88.48
N TYR A 316 42.15 -17.37 -88.17
CA TYR A 316 41.59 -17.95 -86.94
C TYR A 316 42.16 -17.28 -85.68
N HIS A 317 43.48 -17.13 -85.60
CA HIS A 317 44.13 -16.51 -84.44
C HIS A 317 43.78 -15.02 -84.31
N GLU A 318 43.66 -14.30 -85.43
CA GLU A 318 43.22 -12.91 -85.44
C GLU A 318 41.76 -12.77 -84.98
N ASN A 319 40.85 -13.59 -85.52
CA ASN A 319 39.45 -13.59 -85.12
C ASN A 319 39.26 -13.98 -83.65
N LYS A 320 40.05 -14.93 -83.15
CA LYS A 320 40.04 -15.33 -81.74
C LYS A 320 40.51 -14.19 -80.84
N LYS A 321 41.56 -13.48 -81.23
CA LYS A 321 42.07 -12.31 -80.48
C LYS A 321 41.03 -11.19 -80.41
N VAL A 322 40.30 -10.94 -81.49
CA VAL A 322 39.20 -9.96 -81.52
C VAL A 322 38.11 -10.35 -80.53
N LEU A 323 37.65 -11.61 -80.55
CA LEU A 323 36.66 -12.12 -79.61
C LEU A 323 37.15 -12.01 -78.15
N ASP A 324 38.38 -12.47 -77.86
CA ASP A 324 38.95 -12.43 -76.51
C ASP A 324 39.05 -10.99 -75.98
N SER A 325 39.35 -10.02 -76.86
CA SER A 325 39.39 -8.60 -76.50
C SER A 325 38.00 -8.02 -76.22
N ALA A 326 37.00 -8.35 -77.03
CA ALA A 326 35.62 -7.90 -76.87
C ALA A 326 34.96 -8.51 -75.61
N ILE A 327 35.22 -9.79 -75.33
CA ILE A 327 34.76 -10.45 -74.11
C ILE A 327 35.44 -9.82 -72.89
N SER A 328 36.77 -9.61 -72.92
CA SER A 328 37.49 -9.07 -71.77
C SER A 328 37.03 -7.65 -71.38
N GLN A 329 36.63 -6.84 -72.36
CA GLN A 329 36.04 -5.52 -72.11
C GLN A 329 34.65 -5.61 -71.49
N ASN A 330 33.82 -6.58 -71.91
CA ASN A 330 32.44 -6.75 -71.44
C ASN A 330 32.30 -7.69 -70.22
N LYS A 331 33.37 -8.37 -69.80
CA LYS A 331 33.38 -9.29 -68.65
C LYS A 331 33.61 -8.58 -67.31
N LYS A 332 33.97 -7.29 -67.32
CA LYS A 332 34.07 -6.44 -66.11
C LYS A 332 32.70 -6.00 -65.56
N VAL A 333 31.67 -6.83 -65.71
CA VAL A 333 30.38 -6.59 -65.07
C VAL A 333 30.58 -6.80 -63.58
N SER A 334 30.42 -5.73 -62.80
CA SER A 334 30.52 -5.77 -61.34
C SER A 334 29.68 -6.92 -60.80
N SER A 335 30.28 -7.79 -59.99
CA SER A 335 29.56 -8.89 -59.34
C SER A 335 28.25 -8.39 -58.75
N LEU A 336 27.15 -9.07 -59.10
CA LEU A 336 25.82 -8.85 -58.53
C LEU A 336 25.74 -9.32 -57.06
N ASP A 337 26.82 -9.91 -56.53
CA ASP A 337 26.92 -10.29 -55.13
C ASP A 337 27.13 -9.04 -54.29
N THR A 338 26.03 -8.38 -53.93
CA THR A 338 25.56 -8.43 -52.54
C THR A 338 24.26 -7.67 -52.38
N VAL A 339 23.16 -8.41 -52.24
CA VAL A 339 22.09 -7.99 -51.33
C VAL A 339 22.62 -8.28 -49.92
N LEU A 340 23.66 -7.57 -49.49
CA LEU A 340 24.03 -7.53 -48.08
C LEU A 340 22.88 -6.80 -47.40
N SER A 341 22.11 -7.56 -46.63
CA SER A 341 21.20 -7.06 -45.63
C SER A 341 22.05 -6.25 -44.65
N SER A 342 22.27 -4.97 -44.97
CA SER A 342 22.93 -4.00 -44.12
C SER A 342 21.95 -3.66 -42.99
N GLY A 343 21.74 -4.60 -42.07
CA GLY A 343 21.23 -4.27 -40.75
C GLY A 343 22.20 -3.28 -40.12
N PRO A 344 21.71 -2.23 -39.43
CA PRO A 344 22.60 -1.28 -38.80
C PRO A 344 23.44 -2.02 -37.76
N ALA A 345 24.76 -1.79 -37.80
CA ALA A 345 25.67 -2.21 -36.74
C ALA A 345 25.11 -1.69 -35.40
N ARG A 346 24.72 -2.62 -34.52
CA ARG A 346 24.34 -2.30 -33.14
C ARG A 346 25.55 -1.68 -32.43
N PRO A 347 25.40 -0.53 -31.77
CA PRO A 347 26.33 -0.13 -30.73
C PRO A 347 26.17 -1.11 -29.56
N GLU A 348 27.28 -1.67 -29.09
CA GLU A 348 27.36 -2.27 -27.76
C GLU A 348 26.99 -1.21 -26.72
N THR A 349 25.90 -1.44 -25.99
CA THR A 349 25.73 -1.30 -24.53
C THR A 349 24.26 -1.00 -24.18
N LEU A 350 23.86 -1.52 -23.01
CA LEU A 350 22.63 -1.29 -22.23
C LEU A 350 21.46 -2.27 -22.40
N LYS A 351 21.40 -3.18 -21.41
CA LYS A 351 20.23 -3.65 -20.65
C LYS A 351 19.03 -4.19 -21.44
N GLN A 352 18.92 -5.53 -21.45
CA GLN A 352 17.67 -6.23 -21.74
C GLN A 352 16.64 -5.95 -20.63
N ASN A 353 15.52 -5.33 -21.00
CA ASN A 353 14.22 -5.62 -20.39
C ASN A 353 13.45 -6.57 -21.33
N PRO A 354 12.75 -7.60 -20.81
CA PRO A 354 12.06 -8.58 -21.64
C PRO A 354 10.59 -8.19 -21.78
N PHE A 355 10.15 -7.80 -22.96
CA PHE A 355 8.74 -7.93 -23.35
C PHE A 355 8.62 -7.92 -24.87
N SER A 356 8.23 -9.07 -25.42
CA SER A 356 7.26 -9.23 -26.53
C SER A 356 7.48 -10.60 -27.15
N GLY A 357 6.59 -11.53 -26.79
CA GLY A 357 6.39 -12.76 -27.52
C GLY A 357 5.64 -12.47 -28.81
N ASN A 358 6.05 -13.17 -29.87
CA ASN A 358 5.19 -13.89 -30.82
C ASN A 358 6.02 -14.18 -32.07
N SER A 359 6.49 -15.42 -32.21
CA SER A 359 6.73 -15.98 -33.54
C SER A 359 6.70 -17.50 -33.49
N LEU A 360 5.78 -18.04 -34.28
CA LEU A 360 5.34 -19.41 -34.37
C LEU A 360 6.27 -20.16 -35.33
N ALA A 361 7.54 -20.35 -34.94
CA ALA A 361 8.58 -20.91 -35.83
C ALA A 361 9.61 -21.83 -35.13
N GLU A 362 9.29 -22.41 -33.97
CA GLU A 362 10.12 -23.45 -33.34
C GLU A 362 9.39 -24.80 -33.33
N PHE A 363 9.21 -25.36 -34.52
CA PHE A 363 8.96 -26.79 -34.72
C PHE A 363 9.81 -27.24 -35.90
N ASN A 364 10.73 -28.17 -35.65
CA ASN A 364 11.65 -28.84 -36.59
C ASN A 364 13.06 -28.21 -36.78
N ALA A 365 13.98 -28.56 -35.88
CA ALA A 365 15.27 -29.14 -36.29
C ALA A 365 15.90 -29.86 -35.10
N GLY A 366 16.07 -31.18 -35.23
CA GLY A 366 16.60 -32.05 -34.20
C GLY A 366 18.12 -32.04 -34.10
N ARG A 367 18.57 -32.20 -32.85
CA ARG A 367 19.78 -32.90 -32.38
C ARG A 367 21.14 -32.48 -32.96
N SER A 368 21.89 -31.76 -32.13
CA SER A 368 23.31 -32.05 -31.90
C SER A 368 23.61 -31.88 -30.41
N ARG A 369 24.34 -32.86 -29.88
CA ARG A 369 24.58 -33.15 -28.47
C ARG A 369 25.81 -32.35 -28.02
N GLU A 370 25.61 -31.37 -27.15
CA GLU A 370 26.67 -30.79 -26.32
C GLU A 370 26.14 -30.60 -24.89
N GLU A 371 26.96 -31.07 -23.95
CA GLU A 371 26.68 -31.18 -22.52
C GLU A 371 26.56 -29.77 -21.90
N ASN A 372 25.39 -29.47 -21.34
CA ASN A 372 25.09 -28.22 -20.65
C ASN A 372 25.05 -28.44 -19.13
N PRO A 373 25.79 -27.67 -18.31
CA PRO A 373 25.56 -27.58 -16.87
C PRO A 373 24.37 -26.64 -16.64
N LYS A 374 23.16 -27.07 -16.99
CA LYS A 374 21.92 -26.31 -16.76
C LYS A 374 20.76 -27.14 -16.18
N SER A 375 21.02 -28.39 -15.76
CA SER A 375 19.95 -29.24 -15.19
C SER A 375 19.49 -28.78 -13.79
N GLY A 376 20.32 -28.05 -13.04
CA GLY A 376 19.98 -27.62 -11.68
C GLY A 376 18.77 -26.70 -11.59
N ALA A 377 18.59 -25.77 -12.53
CA ALA A 377 17.52 -24.78 -12.47
C ALA A 377 16.13 -25.35 -12.84
N VAL A 378 16.09 -26.35 -13.73
CA VAL A 378 14.84 -27.02 -14.11
C VAL A 378 14.43 -28.02 -13.02
N ILE A 379 15.38 -28.75 -12.44
CA ILE A 379 15.14 -29.63 -11.28
C ILE A 379 14.68 -28.81 -10.08
N TYR A 380 15.27 -27.64 -9.83
CA TYR A 380 14.80 -26.75 -8.75
C TYR A 380 13.37 -26.27 -8.99
N LYS A 381 13.01 -25.85 -10.21
CA LYS A 381 11.62 -25.44 -10.51
C LYS A 381 10.64 -26.59 -10.32
N ILE A 382 10.97 -27.80 -10.78
CA ILE A 382 10.13 -28.99 -10.61
C ILE A 382 9.99 -29.35 -9.12
N MET A 383 11.07 -29.31 -8.35
CA MET A 383 11.05 -29.56 -6.90
C MET A 383 10.24 -28.48 -6.16
N THR A 384 10.32 -27.22 -6.60
CA THR A 384 9.55 -26.12 -6.00
C THR A 384 8.05 -26.28 -6.27
N PHE A 385 7.68 -26.66 -7.50
CA PHE A 385 6.29 -26.97 -7.83
C PHE A 385 5.78 -28.21 -7.08
N ALA A 386 6.59 -29.27 -6.97
CA ALA A 386 6.24 -30.46 -6.20
C ALA A 386 6.03 -30.14 -4.70
N LEU A 387 6.88 -29.29 -4.12
CA LEU A 387 6.73 -28.83 -2.74
C LEU A 387 5.48 -27.97 -2.55
N LEU A 388 5.17 -27.10 -3.52
CA LEU A 388 3.95 -26.28 -3.51
C LEU A 388 2.69 -27.15 -3.55
N PHE A 389 2.67 -28.20 -4.39
CA PHE A 389 1.55 -29.15 -4.45
C PHE A 389 1.44 -30.01 -3.19
N LEU A 390 2.56 -30.40 -2.56
CA LEU A 390 2.55 -31.07 -1.26
C LEU A 390 2.02 -30.18 -0.15
N LEU A 391 2.37 -28.89 -0.14
CA LEU A 391 1.86 -27.90 0.80
C LEU A 391 0.37 -27.60 0.58
N ALA A 392 -0.06 -27.43 -0.67
CA ALA A 392 -1.47 -27.25 -0.99
C ALA A 392 -2.29 -28.51 -0.62
N GLY A 393 -1.74 -29.69 -0.90
CA GLY A 393 -2.33 -30.98 -0.54
C GLY A 393 -2.40 -31.21 0.97
N SER A 394 -1.37 -30.80 1.73
CA SER A 394 -1.39 -30.88 3.19
C SER A 394 -2.35 -29.88 3.82
N TYR A 395 -2.53 -28.70 3.22
CA TYR A 395 -3.53 -27.72 3.65
C TYR A 395 -4.95 -28.21 3.38
N LEU A 396 -5.18 -28.81 2.21
CA LEU A 396 -6.46 -29.42 1.86
C LEU A 396 -6.76 -30.63 2.74
N SER A 397 -5.77 -31.48 3.03
CA SER A 397 -5.94 -32.63 3.91
C SER A 397 -6.13 -32.21 5.36
N TYR A 398 -5.44 -31.18 5.84
CA TYR A 398 -5.68 -30.59 7.16
C TYR A 398 -7.13 -30.11 7.29
N PHE A 399 -7.63 -29.37 6.29
CA PHE A 399 -9.03 -28.95 6.27
C PHE A 399 -10.01 -30.12 6.18
N LEU A 400 -9.72 -31.17 5.43
CA LEU A 400 -10.62 -32.33 5.29
C LEU A 400 -10.59 -33.28 6.49
N PHE A 401 -9.46 -33.42 7.18
CA PHE A 401 -9.31 -34.30 8.35
C PHE A 401 -9.61 -33.61 9.69
N PHE A 402 -9.37 -32.30 9.82
CA PHE A 402 -9.67 -31.55 11.05
C PHE A 402 -11.01 -30.80 11.04
N SER A 403 -11.75 -30.78 9.93
CA SER A 403 -13.13 -30.25 9.89
C SER A 403 -14.20 -31.25 10.37
N LYS A 404 -13.84 -32.50 10.69
CA LYS A 404 -14.73 -33.42 11.41
C LYS A 404 -14.43 -33.36 12.91
N GLY A 405 -15.29 -32.59 13.58
CA GLY A 405 -15.37 -32.30 15.01
C GLY A 405 -14.64 -33.24 15.96
N HIS A 406 -13.71 -32.66 16.73
CA HIS A 406 -13.48 -33.05 18.11
C HIS A 406 -14.08 -31.97 19.01
N LYS A 407 -15.23 -32.29 19.60
CA LYS A 407 -15.71 -31.63 20.81
C LYS A 407 -14.71 -31.96 21.91
N ILE A 408 -13.88 -31.00 22.28
CA ILE A 408 -13.18 -31.04 23.56
C ILE A 408 -14.19 -30.52 24.58
N GLU A 409 -14.88 -31.45 25.25
CA GLU A 409 -15.55 -31.17 26.51
C GLU A 409 -14.49 -30.94 27.58
N ILE A 410 -14.44 -29.72 28.12
CA ILE A 410 -13.76 -29.43 29.38
C ILE A 410 -14.84 -29.45 30.46
N PRO A 411 -14.76 -30.33 31.47
CA PRO A 411 -15.79 -30.47 32.49
C PRO A 411 -15.74 -29.29 33.46
N TYR A 412 -16.91 -28.73 33.76
CA TYR A 412 -17.13 -27.84 34.89
C TYR A 412 -16.96 -28.63 36.20
N ALA A 413 -16.01 -28.22 37.03
CA ALA A 413 -15.95 -28.62 38.42
C ALA A 413 -16.73 -27.60 39.25
N GLU A 414 -17.88 -28.02 39.76
CA GLU A 414 -18.57 -27.38 40.87
C GLU A 414 -17.69 -27.48 42.13
N ALA A 415 -17.46 -26.36 42.80
CA ALA A 415 -16.97 -26.35 44.17
C ALA A 415 -18.01 -25.64 45.04
N SER A 416 -18.65 -26.46 45.85
CA SER A 416 -19.65 -26.16 46.87
C SER A 416 -19.13 -25.25 47.98
N VAL A 417 -20.07 -24.43 48.43
CA VAL A 417 -20.28 -23.88 49.78
C VAL A 417 -19.57 -24.65 50.91
N SER A 418 -18.84 -23.91 51.75
CA SER A 418 -18.67 -24.21 53.17
C SER A 418 -18.75 -22.91 53.97
N GLU A 419 -19.61 -22.96 54.97
CA GLU A 419 -20.08 -21.91 55.87
C GLU A 419 -19.29 -21.97 57.20
N ASN A 420 -19.25 -20.83 57.91
CA ASN A 420 -18.90 -20.62 59.34
C ASN A 420 -17.38 -20.60 59.69
N GLN A 421 -16.84 -19.72 60.54
CA GLN A 421 -17.43 -18.92 61.62
C GLN A 421 -16.48 -17.79 62.12
N ASP A 422 -17.06 -16.64 62.49
CA ASP A 422 -16.82 -15.72 63.63
C ASP A 422 -15.46 -15.07 64.01
N ASN A 423 -15.58 -13.73 64.19
CA ASN A 423 -14.95 -12.77 65.14
C ASN A 423 -13.44 -12.45 64.99
N MET A 424 -12.95 -11.21 65.15
CA MET A 424 -13.28 -10.17 66.15
C MET A 424 -12.71 -8.79 65.72
N GLU A 425 -13.31 -7.73 66.27
CA GLU A 425 -12.95 -6.30 66.19
C GLU A 425 -11.48 -5.94 66.43
N THR A 426 -11.00 -4.87 65.76
CA THR A 426 -10.32 -3.73 66.42
C THR A 426 -10.13 -2.52 65.46
N ILE A 427 -10.46 -1.32 65.94
CA ILE A 427 -10.12 0.02 65.40
C ILE A 427 -9.53 0.81 66.59
N PRO A 428 -8.86 1.98 66.46
CA PRO A 428 -7.75 2.43 65.61
C PRO A 428 -6.52 2.86 66.46
N ILE A 429 -5.35 3.06 65.85
CA ILE A 429 -4.35 3.99 66.40
C ILE A 429 -3.81 4.88 65.27
N ALA A 430 -3.84 6.19 65.54
CA ALA A 430 -3.42 7.27 64.67
C ALA A 430 -2.03 7.82 65.02
N GLN A 431 -1.47 8.51 64.01
CA GLN A 431 -0.43 9.54 64.03
C GLN A 431 1.06 9.13 64.08
N PRO A 432 2.01 9.97 63.56
CA PRO A 432 1.85 11.32 63.00
C PRO A 432 2.47 11.53 61.60
N ASP A 433 2.15 12.72 61.07
CA ASP A 433 2.71 13.38 59.89
C ASP A 433 4.22 13.23 59.67
N SER A 434 4.59 12.93 58.42
CA SER A 434 5.80 13.50 57.83
C SER A 434 5.51 13.88 56.38
N ALA A 435 5.44 15.20 56.18
CA ALA A 435 5.38 15.83 54.89
C ALA A 435 6.67 15.53 54.10
N ILE A 436 6.55 14.73 53.04
CA ILE A 436 7.47 14.80 51.91
C ILE A 436 6.61 14.80 50.65
N ALA A 437 6.64 15.93 49.96
CA ALA A 437 5.97 16.16 48.69
C ALA A 437 6.23 15.00 47.71
N ARG A 438 5.22 14.17 47.47
CA ARG A 438 5.16 13.31 46.29
C ARG A 438 4.60 14.14 45.15
N THR A 439 5.49 14.73 44.36
CA THR A 439 5.20 15.01 42.96
C THR A 439 4.83 13.68 42.29
N THR A 440 3.55 13.49 42.03
CA THR A 440 3.02 12.47 41.12
C THR A 440 3.55 12.78 39.72
N GLU A 441 4.73 12.24 39.40
CA GLU A 441 5.20 12.15 38.03
C GLU A 441 4.25 11.24 37.26
N THR A 442 3.38 11.85 36.45
CA THR A 442 2.69 11.21 35.33
C THR A 442 3.63 10.28 34.59
N GLU A 443 3.26 9.01 34.44
CA GLU A 443 3.98 8.06 33.61
C GLU A 443 4.10 8.60 32.18
N GLY A 444 5.30 9.01 31.78
CA GLY A 444 5.59 9.41 30.40
C GLY A 444 5.38 8.23 29.46
N ASN A 445 4.18 8.15 28.87
CA ASN A 445 3.79 7.07 27.98
C ASN A 445 4.02 7.51 26.53
N LEU A 446 5.06 6.95 25.89
CA LEU A 446 5.35 7.20 24.48
C LEU A 446 4.22 6.68 23.58
N ASN A 447 3.81 7.46 22.59
CA ASN A 447 2.80 7.12 21.59
C ASN A 447 3.32 7.37 20.16
N PRO A 448 3.48 6.37 19.29
CA PRO A 448 3.15 4.96 19.52
C PRO A 448 4.00 4.34 20.64
N GLN A 449 3.51 3.26 21.26
CA GLN A 449 4.35 2.56 22.23
C GLN A 449 5.55 1.92 21.51
N PRO A 450 6.79 2.07 22.04
CA PRO A 450 7.95 1.41 21.46
C PRO A 450 7.71 -0.09 21.34
N ASN A 451 7.84 -0.62 20.13
CA ASN A 451 7.62 -2.04 19.82
C ASN A 451 8.94 -2.78 19.54
N SER A 452 10.07 -2.08 19.61
CA SER A 452 11.40 -2.63 19.38
C SER A 452 12.45 -1.82 20.17
N GLU A 453 13.68 -2.34 20.20
CA GLU A 453 14.87 -1.62 20.66
C GLU A 453 15.81 -1.39 19.47
N LEU A 454 16.59 -0.31 19.53
CA LEU A 454 17.62 0.00 18.55
C LEU A 454 18.70 -1.10 18.53
N ASN A 455 19.13 -1.55 17.35
CA ASN A 455 20.14 -2.60 17.23
C ASN A 455 21.53 -2.16 17.75
N ASP A 456 22.41 -3.12 17.99
CA ASP A 456 23.72 -2.89 18.60
C ASP A 456 24.61 -1.95 17.76
N ASN A 457 24.56 -2.04 16.43
CA ASN A 457 25.35 -1.19 15.53
C ASN A 457 24.95 0.28 15.65
N ASP A 458 23.65 0.57 15.68
CA ASP A 458 23.12 1.92 15.80
C ASP A 458 23.37 2.49 17.21
N ARG A 459 23.37 1.66 18.25
CA ARG A 459 23.78 2.07 19.61
C ARG A 459 25.26 2.44 19.67
N ILE A 460 26.12 1.70 18.96
CA ILE A 460 27.55 2.03 18.83
C ILE A 460 27.75 3.34 18.07
N LEU A 461 26.93 3.66 17.07
CA LEU A 461 27.01 4.95 16.38
C LEU A 461 26.67 6.12 17.31
N ILE A 462 25.68 5.96 18.20
CA ILE A 462 25.36 6.97 19.22
C ILE A 462 26.55 7.20 20.16
N SER A 463 27.19 6.12 20.64
CA SER A 463 28.33 6.23 21.55
C SER A 463 29.60 6.78 20.89
N LYS A 464 29.74 6.66 19.56
CA LYS A 464 30.81 7.31 18.80
C LYS A 464 30.58 8.81 18.57
N LYS A 465 29.32 9.24 18.44
CA LYS A 465 28.96 10.64 18.16
C LYS A 465 28.87 11.51 19.42
N VAL A 466 28.64 10.90 20.58
CA VAL A 466 28.46 11.60 21.86
C VAL A 466 29.57 11.20 22.84
N LYS A 467 30.09 12.16 23.62
CA LYS A 467 31.11 11.87 24.65
C LYS A 467 30.46 11.61 26.01
N SER A 468 31.09 10.77 26.85
CA SER A 468 30.71 10.63 28.26
C SER A 468 30.77 12.00 28.96
N GLY A 469 29.78 12.28 29.81
CA GLY A 469 29.54 13.58 30.43
C GLY A 469 28.48 14.46 29.72
N THR A 470 27.91 13.99 28.61
CA THR A 470 26.88 14.76 27.86
C THR A 470 25.54 14.80 28.62
N LYS A 471 24.90 15.98 28.66
CA LYS A 471 23.54 16.13 29.22
C LYS A 471 22.53 15.28 28.46
N ILE A 472 21.58 14.70 29.18
CA ILE A 472 20.56 13.80 28.59
C ILE A 472 19.75 14.48 27.46
N ASP A 473 19.50 15.80 27.54
CA ASP A 473 18.80 16.52 26.47
C ASP A 473 19.58 16.55 25.15
N SER A 474 20.91 16.71 25.24
CA SER A 474 21.81 16.66 24.08
C SER A 474 21.98 15.24 23.56
N LEU A 475 21.99 14.25 24.46
CA LEU A 475 21.99 12.83 24.07
C LEU A 475 20.72 12.47 23.28
N VAL A 476 19.54 12.87 23.75
CA VAL A 476 18.26 12.62 23.05
C VAL A 476 18.26 13.26 21.66
N ASN A 477 18.82 14.47 21.51
CA ASN A 477 19.00 15.09 20.19
C ASN A 477 19.88 14.23 19.27
N ALA A 478 21.01 13.72 19.76
CA ALA A 478 21.88 12.86 18.98
C ALA A 478 21.20 11.55 18.58
N VAL A 479 20.40 10.96 19.48
CA VAL A 479 19.59 9.76 19.17
C VAL A 479 18.59 10.06 18.04
N TYR A 480 17.91 11.21 18.08
CA TYR A 480 16.93 11.60 17.07
C TYR A 480 17.59 11.88 15.71
N GLU A 481 18.75 12.53 15.70
CA GLU A 481 19.48 12.80 14.45
C GLU A 481 19.99 11.52 13.78
N LEU A 482 20.47 10.56 14.56
CA LEU A 482 21.03 9.32 14.03
C LEU A 482 19.94 8.33 13.58
N ASN A 483 18.73 8.42 14.14
CA ASN A 483 17.65 7.47 13.91
C ASN A 483 16.33 8.19 13.54
N PRO A 484 16.31 8.91 12.41
CA PRO A 484 15.14 9.72 12.04
C PRO A 484 13.88 8.87 11.85
N SER A 485 13.98 7.80 11.06
CA SER A 485 12.84 6.99 10.62
C SER A 485 12.25 6.05 11.68
N THR A 486 12.97 5.75 12.77
CA THR A 486 12.53 4.80 13.81
C THR A 486 12.31 5.44 15.17
N ILE A 487 12.82 6.67 15.38
CA ILE A 487 12.71 7.39 16.65
C ILE A 487 12.21 8.82 16.44
N LYS A 488 12.93 9.64 15.66
CA LYS A 488 12.58 11.08 15.54
C LYS A 488 11.18 11.28 14.97
N ASP A 489 10.84 10.57 13.90
CA ASP A 489 9.57 10.77 13.19
C ASP A 489 8.36 10.45 14.08
N TYR A 490 8.50 9.50 15.01
CA TYR A 490 7.45 9.10 15.95
C TYR A 490 7.44 9.92 17.24
N TYR A 491 8.61 10.33 17.75
CA TYR A 491 8.74 10.91 19.09
C TYR A 491 9.20 12.37 19.12
N LYS A 492 9.40 13.04 17.98
CA LYS A 492 9.85 14.45 17.92
C LYS A 492 9.04 15.42 18.79
N HIS A 493 7.74 15.18 18.95
CA HIS A 493 6.84 15.99 19.78
C HIS A 493 6.72 15.51 21.23
N GLN A 494 7.33 14.38 21.57
CA GLN A 494 7.30 13.73 22.90
C GLN A 494 8.71 13.67 23.52
N LYS A 495 9.55 14.66 23.23
CA LYS A 495 10.95 14.67 23.66
C LYS A 495 11.11 14.56 25.18
N LYS A 496 10.21 15.19 25.95
CA LYS A 496 10.17 15.13 27.42
C LYS A 496 9.91 13.71 27.91
N ASP A 497 8.89 13.05 27.38
CA ASP A 497 8.52 11.68 27.76
C ASP A 497 9.56 10.68 27.30
N TYR A 498 10.13 10.88 26.11
CA TYR A 498 11.21 10.07 25.57
C TYR A 498 12.47 10.15 26.43
N LYS A 499 12.83 11.36 26.89
CA LYS A 499 13.93 11.57 27.85
C LYS A 499 13.68 10.80 29.15
N GLN A 500 12.48 10.89 29.72
CA GLN A 500 12.14 10.20 30.98
C GLN A 500 12.20 8.67 30.78
N LYS A 501 11.66 8.16 29.67
CA LYS A 501 11.72 6.73 29.33
C LYS A 501 13.15 6.25 29.12
N LEU A 502 13.96 6.99 28.38
CA LEU A 502 15.37 6.64 28.11
C LEU A 502 16.20 6.60 29.39
N TYR A 503 15.98 7.55 30.31
CA TYR A 503 16.59 7.54 31.64
C TYR A 503 16.16 6.31 32.44
N ARG A 504 14.85 6.06 32.54
CA ARG A 504 14.29 4.98 33.37
C ARG A 504 14.76 3.58 32.94
N ILE A 505 14.92 3.33 31.64
CA ILE A 505 15.37 2.02 31.16
C ILE A 505 16.90 1.85 31.19
N ASN A 506 17.66 2.94 31.39
CA ASN A 506 19.13 2.93 31.48
C ASN A 506 19.64 3.66 32.72
N THR A 507 18.98 3.51 33.88
CA THR A 507 19.34 4.27 35.09
C THR A 507 20.81 4.14 35.47
N ALA A 508 21.42 2.96 35.28
CA ALA A 508 22.85 2.73 35.52
C ALA A 508 23.79 3.48 34.55
N SER A 509 23.31 3.93 33.40
CA SER A 509 24.08 4.65 32.38
C SER A 509 24.12 6.16 32.61
N PHE A 510 23.43 6.67 33.63
CA PHE A 510 23.29 8.10 33.92
C PHE A 510 23.72 8.42 35.36
N SER A 511 24.27 9.62 35.54
CA SER A 511 24.61 10.19 36.85
C SER A 511 23.96 11.56 36.99
N VAL A 512 23.41 11.85 38.17
CA VAL A 512 22.81 13.15 38.49
C VAL A 512 23.88 14.03 39.12
N LYS A 513 24.27 15.12 38.46
CA LYS A 513 25.24 16.11 38.96
C LYS A 513 24.55 17.47 39.06
N GLY A 514 24.11 17.83 40.26
CA GLY A 514 23.33 19.05 40.47
C GLY A 514 21.97 18.98 39.75
N PRO A 515 21.54 20.03 39.01
CA PRO A 515 20.28 20.01 38.27
C PRO A 515 20.32 19.17 36.98
N ASP A 516 21.50 18.68 36.58
CA ASP A 516 21.69 18.01 35.30
C ASP A 516 21.79 16.49 35.45
N THR A 517 21.12 15.76 34.56
CA THR A 517 21.35 14.33 34.33
C THR A 517 22.34 14.16 33.19
N ILE A 518 23.50 13.57 33.47
CA ILE A 518 24.56 13.34 32.49
C ILE A 518 24.73 11.86 32.19
N TRP A 519 25.05 11.57 30.94
CA TRP A 519 25.36 10.25 30.44
C TRP A 519 26.79 9.86 30.81
N VAL A 520 26.99 8.73 31.48
CA VAL A 520 28.31 8.33 32.03
C VAL A 520 28.83 6.98 31.50
N ASP A 521 27.93 6.10 31.05
CA ASP A 521 28.25 4.73 30.62
C ASP A 521 27.34 4.29 29.46
N THR A 522 27.62 3.17 28.80
CA THR A 522 26.95 2.69 27.58
C THR A 522 25.43 2.55 27.74
N LEU A 523 24.67 2.99 26.73
CA LEU A 523 23.22 2.76 26.66
C LEU A 523 22.93 1.29 26.37
N LYS A 524 22.26 0.60 27.31
CA LYS A 524 21.87 -0.80 27.15
C LYS A 524 20.65 -0.95 26.25
N LYS A 525 19.69 -0.04 26.39
CA LYS A 525 18.40 -0.08 25.68
C LYS A 525 18.07 1.29 25.11
N VAL A 526 17.67 1.35 23.85
CA VAL A 526 17.17 2.58 23.24
C VAL A 526 15.83 2.23 22.58
N PRO A 527 14.71 2.78 23.07
CA PRO A 527 13.39 2.36 22.60
C PRO A 527 13.13 2.97 21.21
N ASN A 528 12.69 2.16 20.25
CA ASN A 528 12.30 2.63 18.93
C ASN A 528 10.95 2.05 18.48
N TYR A 529 10.43 2.56 17.37
CA TYR A 529 9.22 2.07 16.75
C TYR A 529 9.48 1.66 15.30
N ASN A 530 9.22 0.40 15.00
CA ASN A 530 9.27 -0.15 13.65
C ASN A 530 7.85 -0.25 13.12
N LYS A 531 7.58 0.41 11.99
CA LYS A 531 6.32 0.25 11.26
C LYS A 531 6.39 -1.10 10.54
N PHE A 532 5.55 -2.05 10.97
CA PHE A 532 5.41 -3.36 10.33
C PHE A 532 4.83 -3.23 8.92
#